data_AF-A0A3A4PEE6-F1
#
_entry.id   AF-A0A3A4PEE6-F1
#
_cell.length_a   1.000
_cell.length_b   1.000
_cell.length_c   1.000
_cell.angle_alpha   90.00
_cell.angle_beta   90.00
_cell.angle_gamma   90.00
#
_symmetry.space_group_name_H-M   'P 1'
#
loop_
_entity.id
_entity.type
_entity.pdbx_description
1 polymer ?
#
loop_
_entity_poly.entity_id
_entity_poly.type
_entity_poly.pdbx_seq_one_letter_code
_entity_poly.pdbx_strand_id
1 'polypeptide(L)'
;MLIVCFAAHVFAATPAFTAAPAAPADDDGLTPQLRRDIYGGMNGPTGSGVDRDVIIVHRSKPIVYFGMYRTSMMTEPGWDLYARAVDWANGFKAPADSKVWLATYNGTLDPEYSAERDGIAVYGYLINTMGFPRENVHVAHQSSIETGNFDGYDIVLYVNLYPRDATNVLNQGKPFVTTSPGETDELGIGTGEGTMHEVRDNVYVLNTSHHITKTYEPGQMFLQAGMWMDASTAAGDGIVLIAADDRPATCGGGEKLKARCKRGGKLTAKVKGGLPDAVLTVALDTGETSQININDRGKGKAKFKDVAPGERTVTLTECGLEAKTVCPE
;
A
#
# COMPACT_ATOMS: atom_id res chain seq x y z
N MET A 1 37.39 -64.53 -8.60
CA MET A 1 36.72 -63.54 -9.46
C MET A 1 37.06 -62.18 -8.88
N LEU A 2 37.82 -61.38 -9.63
CA LEU A 2 38.63 -60.26 -9.18
C LEU A 2 38.30 -59.07 -10.08
N ILE A 3 37.66 -58.01 -9.54
CA ILE A 3 37.41 -56.73 -10.23
C ILE A 3 37.43 -55.65 -9.14
N VAL A 4 38.59 -55.06 -8.83
CA VAL A 4 39.18 -53.81 -9.35
C VAL A 4 38.39 -52.55 -8.93
N CYS A 5 38.93 -51.85 -7.93
CA CYS A 5 38.58 -50.49 -7.53
C CYS A 5 39.14 -49.46 -8.54
N PHE A 6 38.35 -48.47 -8.92
CA PHE A 6 38.82 -47.25 -9.57
C PHE A 6 38.55 -46.05 -8.67
N ALA A 7 39.62 -45.38 -8.24
CA ALA A 7 39.59 -44.07 -7.61
C ALA A 7 39.69 -43.00 -8.71
N ALA A 8 38.69 -42.11 -8.80
CA ALA A 8 38.74 -40.95 -9.67
C ALA A 8 38.92 -39.68 -8.81
N HIS A 9 40.04 -39.01 -9.00
CA HIS A 9 40.29 -37.65 -8.52
C HIS A 9 39.47 -36.66 -9.34
N VAL A 10 38.64 -35.85 -8.68
CA VAL A 10 37.96 -34.71 -9.30
C VAL A 10 38.61 -33.43 -8.81
N PHE A 11 39.15 -32.66 -9.76
CA PHE A 11 39.70 -31.33 -9.56
C PHE A 11 38.60 -30.33 -9.21
N ALA A 12 38.82 -29.52 -8.17
CA ALA A 12 38.00 -28.36 -7.86
C ALA A 12 38.28 -27.23 -8.85
N ALA A 13 37.26 -26.80 -9.58
CA ALA A 13 37.27 -25.59 -10.38
C ALA A 13 36.71 -24.42 -9.57
N THR A 14 37.42 -23.30 -9.54
CA THR A 14 36.96 -22.02 -9.00
C THR A 14 35.84 -21.43 -9.88
N PRO A 15 34.75 -20.90 -9.31
CA PRO A 15 33.68 -20.33 -10.11
C PRO A 15 34.07 -18.94 -10.63
N ALA A 16 33.85 -18.72 -11.92
CA ALA A 16 33.88 -17.40 -12.53
C ALA A 16 32.58 -16.65 -12.16
N PHE A 17 32.70 -15.51 -11.48
CA PHE A 17 31.59 -14.58 -11.30
C PHE A 17 31.27 -13.93 -12.64
N THR A 18 30.15 -14.34 -13.23
CA THR A 18 29.49 -13.63 -14.34
C THR A 18 28.50 -12.64 -13.75
N ALA A 19 28.48 -11.42 -14.29
CA ALA A 19 27.50 -10.41 -13.90
C ALA A 19 26.08 -10.94 -14.15
N ALA A 20 25.19 -10.69 -13.19
CA ALA A 20 23.79 -11.09 -13.30
C ALA A 20 23.16 -10.49 -14.56
N PRO A 21 22.47 -11.29 -15.41
CA PRO A 21 21.69 -10.73 -16.50
C PRO A 21 20.61 -9.82 -15.94
N ALA A 22 20.29 -8.74 -16.67
CA ALA A 22 19.12 -7.93 -16.41
C ALA A 22 17.88 -8.85 -16.31
N ALA A 23 17.05 -8.61 -15.30
CA ALA A 23 15.83 -9.38 -15.10
C ALA A 23 15.04 -9.45 -16.43
N PRO A 24 14.63 -10.64 -16.89
CA PRO A 24 13.77 -10.74 -18.05
C PRO A 24 12.48 -9.97 -17.77
N ALA A 25 11.96 -9.26 -18.77
CA ALA A 25 10.63 -8.69 -18.68
C ALA A 25 9.65 -9.84 -18.42
N ASP A 26 8.88 -9.76 -17.33
CA ASP A 26 8.01 -10.83 -16.88
C ASP A 26 6.94 -11.13 -17.95
N ASP A 27 6.96 -12.35 -18.46
CA ASP A 27 5.84 -12.93 -19.20
C ASP A 27 4.74 -13.28 -18.19
N ASP A 28 3.91 -12.29 -17.92
CA ASP A 28 2.74 -12.36 -17.04
C ASP A 28 1.65 -13.37 -17.50
N GLY A 29 1.90 -14.14 -18.57
CA GLY A 29 0.98 -15.13 -19.12
C GLY A 29 -0.21 -14.51 -19.85
N LEU A 30 -0.20 -13.19 -20.07
CA LEU A 30 -1.31 -12.47 -20.66
C LEU A 30 -1.14 -12.40 -22.17
N THR A 31 -2.19 -12.77 -22.90
CA THR A 31 -2.19 -12.54 -24.35
C THR A 31 -2.10 -11.04 -24.63
N PRO A 32 -1.49 -10.61 -25.75
CA PRO A 32 -1.46 -9.19 -26.12
C PRO A 32 -2.85 -8.55 -26.21
N GLN A 33 -3.89 -9.34 -26.49
CA GLN A 33 -5.28 -8.89 -26.49
C GLN A 33 -5.79 -8.69 -25.06
N LEU A 34 -5.57 -9.65 -24.16
CA LEU A 34 -5.92 -9.50 -22.74
C LEU A 34 -5.16 -8.32 -22.11
N ARG A 35 -3.86 -8.14 -22.41
CA ARG A 35 -3.12 -6.93 -22.00
C ARG A 35 -3.73 -5.65 -22.54
N ARG A 36 -4.31 -5.66 -23.74
CA ARG A 36 -4.96 -4.48 -24.31
C ARG A 36 -6.34 -4.25 -23.70
N ASP A 37 -7.05 -5.30 -23.33
CA ASP A 37 -8.36 -5.20 -22.69
C ASP A 37 -8.22 -4.82 -21.20
N ILE A 38 -7.15 -5.26 -20.53
CA ILE A 38 -6.80 -4.90 -19.14
C ILE A 38 -6.09 -3.54 -19.09
N TYR A 39 -5.03 -3.34 -19.89
CA TYR A 39 -4.15 -2.17 -19.81
C TYR A 39 -4.34 -1.14 -20.94
N GLY A 40 -4.95 -1.52 -22.06
CA GLY A 40 -5.10 -0.64 -23.23
C GLY A 40 -6.20 0.41 -23.09
N GLY A 41 -7.02 0.33 -22.04
CA GLY A 41 -7.90 1.43 -21.60
C GLY A 41 -7.20 2.45 -20.70
N MET A 42 -6.02 2.16 -20.17
CA MET A 42 -5.29 3.01 -19.21
C MET A 42 -4.35 3.99 -19.90
N ASN A 43 -4.87 4.78 -20.84
CA ASN A 43 -4.25 6.06 -21.16
C ASN A 43 -4.68 7.06 -20.07
N GLY A 44 -4.02 6.97 -18.92
CA GLY A 44 -4.32 7.79 -17.75
C GLY A 44 -4.22 9.30 -18.07
N PRO A 45 -5.10 10.14 -17.50
CA PRO A 45 -5.01 11.59 -17.67
C PRO A 45 -3.70 12.09 -17.09
N THR A 46 -2.91 12.78 -17.90
CA THR A 46 -1.74 13.55 -17.45
C THR A 46 -2.22 14.88 -16.88
N GLY A 47 -2.74 14.90 -15.66
CA GLY A 47 -3.07 16.17 -15.02
C GLY A 47 -3.91 16.05 -13.74
N SER A 48 -3.36 16.64 -12.66
CA SER A 48 -4.02 17.04 -11.41
C SER A 48 -4.76 15.96 -10.60
N GLY A 49 -4.10 15.47 -9.54
CA GLY A 49 -4.78 14.99 -8.32
C GLY A 49 -5.67 13.76 -8.49
N VAL A 50 -5.20 12.72 -9.20
CA VAL A 50 -5.91 11.45 -9.26
C VAL A 50 -5.75 10.72 -7.92
N ASP A 51 -6.87 10.40 -7.27
CA ASP A 51 -6.90 9.59 -6.05
C ASP A 51 -6.39 8.18 -6.36
N ARG A 52 -5.31 7.79 -5.67
CA ARG A 52 -4.58 6.52 -5.87
C ARG A 52 -4.62 5.73 -4.57
N ASP A 53 -5.82 5.37 -4.17
CA ASP A 53 -6.05 4.71 -2.91
C ASP A 53 -5.69 3.22 -3.04
N VAL A 54 -4.78 2.75 -2.19
CA VAL A 54 -4.20 1.40 -2.23
C VAL A 54 -4.78 0.53 -1.12
N ILE A 55 -5.14 1.10 0.03
CA ILE A 55 -5.91 0.40 1.04
C ILE A 55 -7.15 1.21 1.36
N ILE A 56 -8.31 0.65 1.04
CA ILE A 56 -9.62 1.23 1.32
C ILE A 56 -10.41 0.25 2.18
N VAL A 57 -11.03 0.73 3.24
CA VAL A 57 -11.91 -0.10 4.09
C VAL A 57 -13.33 0.44 4.10
N HIS A 58 -14.31 -0.44 4.26
CA HIS A 58 -15.68 -0.01 4.47
C HIS A 58 -15.86 0.53 5.90
N ARG A 59 -16.53 1.67 6.04
CA ARG A 59 -16.75 2.35 7.34
C ARG A 59 -17.32 1.47 8.45
N SER A 60 -18.29 0.62 8.10
CA SER A 60 -19.08 -0.17 9.06
C SER A 60 -19.07 -1.69 8.83
N LYS A 61 -18.40 -2.18 7.78
CA LYS A 61 -18.39 -3.61 7.40
C LYS A 61 -16.95 -4.11 7.34
N PRO A 62 -16.68 -5.39 7.61
CA PRO A 62 -15.35 -5.99 7.51
C PRO A 62 -14.96 -6.26 6.05
N ILE A 63 -14.86 -5.19 5.26
CA ILE A 63 -14.54 -5.23 3.83
C ILE A 63 -13.28 -4.39 3.60
N VAL A 64 -12.31 -4.95 2.86
CA VAL A 64 -11.04 -4.31 2.53
C VAL A 64 -10.75 -4.47 1.04
N TYR A 65 -10.39 -3.38 0.39
CA TYR A 65 -9.60 -3.39 -0.83
C TYR A 65 -8.12 -3.23 -0.48
N PHE A 66 -7.27 -4.11 -1.02
CA PHE A 66 -5.85 -4.17 -0.78
C PHE A 66 -5.08 -4.21 -2.12
N GLY A 67 -4.75 -3.04 -2.63
CA GLY A 67 -4.20 -2.84 -3.97
C GLY A 67 -2.76 -3.31 -4.18
N MET A 68 -2.03 -3.71 -3.14
CA MET A 68 -0.71 -4.34 -3.28
C MET A 68 -0.84 -5.80 -3.73
N TYR A 69 -1.15 -6.01 -5.02
CA TYR A 69 -1.73 -7.26 -5.51
C TYR A 69 -0.72 -8.37 -5.84
N ARG A 70 0.54 -8.05 -6.24
CA ARG A 70 1.58 -9.08 -6.49
C ARG A 70 2.15 -9.59 -5.17
N THR A 71 1.35 -10.32 -4.42
CA THR A 71 1.72 -10.87 -3.11
C THR A 71 2.95 -11.78 -3.19
N SER A 72 3.21 -12.43 -4.33
CA SER A 72 4.45 -13.19 -4.56
C SER A 72 5.74 -12.35 -4.53
N MET A 73 5.63 -11.04 -4.68
CA MET A 73 6.74 -10.07 -4.60
C MET A 73 6.67 -9.19 -3.35
N MET A 74 5.68 -9.40 -2.49
CA MET A 74 5.46 -8.57 -1.32
C MET A 74 6.55 -8.80 -0.27
N THR A 75 6.99 -7.70 0.34
CA THR A 75 7.95 -7.68 1.44
C THR A 75 7.37 -6.89 2.62
N GLU A 76 8.10 -6.77 3.73
CA GLU A 76 7.70 -5.87 4.80
C GLU A 76 7.86 -4.40 4.37
N PRO A 77 6.98 -3.48 4.80
CA PRO A 77 5.83 -3.66 5.70
C PRO A 77 4.53 -4.13 5.00
N GLY A 78 4.57 -4.46 3.70
CA GLY A 78 3.39 -4.90 2.94
C GLY A 78 2.71 -6.13 3.54
N TRP A 79 3.50 -7.13 3.95
CA TRP A 79 2.98 -8.34 4.60
C TRP A 79 2.36 -8.06 5.98
N ASP A 80 2.97 -7.23 6.83
CA ASP A 80 2.35 -6.80 8.09
C ASP A 80 1.01 -6.07 7.85
N LEU A 81 0.93 -5.18 6.85
CA LEU A 81 -0.32 -4.52 6.48
C LEU A 81 -1.38 -5.52 6.01
N TYR A 82 -1.00 -6.52 5.20
CA TYR A 82 -1.89 -7.57 4.74
C TYR A 82 -2.42 -8.41 5.91
N ALA A 83 -1.53 -8.84 6.81
CA ALA A 83 -1.90 -9.60 8.00
C ALA A 83 -2.93 -8.85 8.86
N ARG A 84 -2.72 -7.55 9.10
CA ARG A 84 -3.66 -6.73 9.86
C ARG A 84 -4.99 -6.52 9.16
N ALA A 85 -5.00 -6.45 7.83
CA ALA A 85 -6.23 -6.38 7.04
C ALA A 85 -7.05 -7.65 7.19
N VAL A 86 -6.40 -8.82 7.08
CA VAL A 86 -7.03 -10.13 7.31
C VAL A 86 -7.54 -10.25 8.74
N ASP A 87 -6.72 -9.94 9.75
CA ASP A 87 -7.11 -10.01 11.16
C ASP A 87 -8.32 -9.13 11.48
N TRP A 88 -8.32 -7.87 11.00
CA TRP A 88 -9.43 -6.96 11.22
C TRP A 88 -10.71 -7.43 10.53
N ALA A 89 -10.63 -7.83 9.26
CA ALA A 89 -11.79 -8.33 8.52
C ALA A 89 -12.34 -9.62 9.16
N ASN A 90 -11.45 -10.48 9.66
CA ASN A 90 -11.81 -11.72 10.35
C ASN A 90 -12.31 -11.51 11.80
N GLY A 91 -12.50 -10.25 12.22
CA GLY A 91 -12.98 -9.93 13.57
C GLY A 91 -12.03 -10.36 14.69
N PHE A 92 -10.72 -10.41 14.40
CA PHE A 92 -9.65 -10.83 15.32
C PHE A 92 -9.82 -12.25 15.87
N LYS A 93 -10.50 -13.15 15.14
CA LYS A 93 -10.54 -14.57 15.50
C LYS A 93 -9.12 -15.14 15.45
N ALA A 94 -8.82 -16.01 16.41
CA ALA A 94 -7.56 -16.72 16.39
C ALA A 94 -7.47 -17.61 15.13
N PRO A 95 -6.29 -17.72 14.49
CA PRO A 95 -6.11 -18.53 13.29
C PRO A 95 -6.61 -19.98 13.41
N ALA A 96 -6.44 -20.60 14.58
CA ALA A 96 -6.91 -21.96 14.86
C ALA A 96 -8.44 -22.11 14.85
N ASP A 97 -9.17 -21.03 15.15
CA ASP A 97 -10.64 -21.00 15.27
C ASP A 97 -11.32 -20.42 14.01
N SER A 98 -10.52 -20.05 13.01
CA SER A 98 -10.99 -19.34 11.81
C SER A 98 -10.89 -20.19 10.57
N LYS A 99 -11.93 -20.13 9.71
CA LYS A 99 -11.98 -20.77 8.40
C LYS A 99 -11.97 -19.75 7.27
N VAL A 100 -11.08 -19.96 6.31
CA VAL A 100 -10.79 -19.04 5.21
C VAL A 100 -11.21 -19.66 3.88
N TRP A 101 -11.96 -18.91 3.08
CA TRP A 101 -12.16 -19.20 1.67
C TRP A 101 -11.18 -18.37 0.85
N LEU A 102 -10.14 -18.99 0.29
CA LEU A 102 -9.10 -18.34 -0.50
C LEU A 102 -9.38 -18.58 -1.99
N ALA A 103 -9.92 -17.56 -2.65
CA ALA A 103 -10.14 -17.56 -4.10
C ALA A 103 -8.85 -17.12 -4.83
N THR A 104 -8.20 -18.06 -5.53
CA THR A 104 -7.00 -17.84 -6.35
C THR A 104 -7.34 -17.93 -7.84
N TYR A 105 -6.39 -17.68 -8.73
CA TYR A 105 -6.66 -17.61 -10.18
C TYR A 105 -7.44 -18.83 -10.71
N ASN A 106 -6.99 -20.06 -10.40
CA ASN A 106 -7.64 -21.30 -10.81
C ASN A 106 -7.98 -22.27 -9.65
N GLY A 107 -7.58 -21.95 -8.41
CA GLY A 107 -7.88 -22.75 -7.23
C GLY A 107 -6.99 -23.98 -7.03
N THR A 108 -5.86 -24.12 -7.73
CA THR A 108 -5.01 -25.32 -7.64
C THR A 108 -3.76 -25.13 -6.80
N LEU A 109 -3.30 -23.89 -6.57
CA LEU A 109 -1.98 -23.59 -5.99
C LEU A 109 -0.81 -24.28 -6.73
N ASP A 110 -0.98 -24.53 -8.03
CA ASP A 110 0.03 -25.22 -8.82
C ASP A 110 1.16 -24.25 -9.20
N PRO A 111 2.40 -24.49 -8.73
CA PRO A 111 3.53 -23.58 -8.99
C PRO A 111 3.96 -23.54 -10.46
N GLU A 112 3.52 -24.50 -11.29
CA GLU A 112 3.78 -24.49 -12.74
C GLU A 112 2.94 -23.41 -13.46
N TYR A 113 1.84 -22.95 -12.86
CA TYR A 113 1.02 -21.87 -13.39
C TYR A 113 1.44 -20.53 -12.80
N SER A 114 2.07 -19.67 -13.60
CA SER A 114 2.55 -18.36 -13.15
C SER A 114 1.46 -17.47 -12.54
N ALA A 115 0.21 -17.61 -13.00
CA ALA A 115 -0.94 -16.89 -12.46
C ALA A 115 -1.34 -17.32 -11.03
N GLU A 116 -0.90 -18.50 -10.56
CA GLU A 116 -1.15 -18.96 -9.18
C GLU A 116 -0.12 -18.42 -8.17
N ARG A 117 0.98 -17.79 -8.61
CA ARG A 117 2.08 -17.36 -7.72
C ARG A 117 1.61 -16.50 -6.55
N ASP A 118 0.69 -15.58 -6.81
CA ASP A 118 0.17 -14.67 -5.78
C ASP A 118 -0.77 -15.42 -4.80
N GLY A 119 -1.60 -16.35 -5.31
CA GLY A 119 -2.40 -17.25 -4.48
C GLY A 119 -1.55 -18.17 -3.60
N ILE A 120 -0.47 -18.74 -4.15
CA ILE A 120 0.51 -19.57 -3.44
C ILE A 120 1.20 -18.77 -2.33
N ALA A 121 1.59 -17.53 -2.61
CA ALA A 121 2.23 -16.66 -1.64
C ALA A 121 1.30 -16.34 -0.45
N VAL A 122 0.04 -15.98 -0.72
CA VAL A 122 -0.96 -15.75 0.34
C VAL A 122 -1.23 -17.02 1.13
N TYR A 123 -1.47 -18.16 0.48
CA TYR A 123 -1.69 -19.44 1.15
C TYR A 123 -0.51 -19.81 2.07
N GLY A 124 0.71 -19.69 1.56
CA GLY A 124 1.93 -19.92 2.32
C GLY A 124 2.06 -18.97 3.51
N TYR A 125 1.74 -17.69 3.36
CA TYR A 125 1.80 -16.71 4.43
C TYR A 125 0.75 -16.97 5.53
N LEU A 126 -0.49 -17.31 5.15
CA LEU A 126 -1.56 -17.66 6.10
C LEU A 126 -1.14 -18.83 7.00
N ILE A 127 -0.56 -19.89 6.43
CA ILE A 127 -0.20 -21.08 7.20
C ILE A 127 1.10 -20.87 7.99
N ASN A 128 2.15 -20.40 7.33
CA ASN A 128 3.49 -20.41 7.90
C ASN A 128 3.77 -19.20 8.80
N THR A 129 3.12 -18.07 8.54
CA THR A 129 3.34 -16.81 9.27
C THR A 129 2.18 -16.51 10.20
N MET A 130 0.95 -16.51 9.69
CA MET A 130 -0.22 -16.20 10.51
C MET A 130 -0.71 -17.41 11.34
N GLY A 131 -0.27 -18.63 11.02
CA GLY A 131 -0.56 -19.82 11.84
C GLY A 131 -1.94 -20.43 11.63
N PHE A 132 -2.59 -20.18 10.49
CA PHE A 132 -3.84 -20.87 10.13
C PHE A 132 -3.58 -22.37 9.90
N PRO A 133 -4.38 -23.27 10.49
CA PRO A 133 -4.34 -24.69 10.14
C PRO A 133 -4.64 -24.90 8.65
N ARG A 134 -3.96 -25.84 8.00
CA ARG A 134 -4.15 -26.08 6.55
C ARG A 134 -5.59 -26.48 6.22
N GLU A 135 -6.18 -27.31 7.06
CA GLU A 135 -7.56 -27.78 6.98
C GLU A 135 -8.61 -26.65 7.10
N ASN A 136 -8.21 -25.49 7.61
CA ASN A 136 -9.07 -24.33 7.74
C ASN A 136 -8.99 -23.38 6.53
N VAL A 137 -8.05 -23.58 5.61
CA VAL A 137 -7.90 -22.74 4.41
C VAL A 137 -8.38 -23.52 3.19
N HIS A 138 -9.59 -23.19 2.71
CA HIS A 138 -10.13 -23.76 1.49
C HIS A 138 -9.69 -22.94 0.28
N VAL A 139 -8.95 -23.55 -0.64
CA VAL A 139 -8.54 -22.93 -1.89
C VAL A 139 -9.60 -23.19 -2.95
N ALA A 140 -10.03 -22.13 -3.64
CA ALA A 140 -11.02 -22.22 -4.69
C ALA A 140 -10.64 -21.36 -5.91
N HIS A 141 -11.26 -21.66 -7.05
CA HIS A 141 -11.13 -20.86 -8.28
C HIS A 141 -11.69 -19.45 -8.07
N GLN A 142 -11.13 -18.43 -8.72
CA GLN A 142 -11.51 -17.02 -8.56
C GLN A 142 -13.00 -16.78 -8.80
N SER A 143 -13.59 -17.42 -9.82
CA SER A 143 -15.02 -17.34 -10.14
C SER A 143 -15.94 -17.95 -9.06
N SER A 144 -15.39 -18.63 -8.06
CA SER A 144 -16.18 -19.12 -6.93
C SER A 144 -16.79 -17.98 -6.11
N ILE A 145 -16.26 -16.75 -6.18
CA ILE A 145 -16.87 -15.63 -5.44
C ILE A 145 -18.29 -15.30 -5.95
N GLU A 146 -18.54 -15.51 -7.25
CA GLU A 146 -19.80 -15.19 -7.93
C GLU A 146 -20.96 -16.11 -7.50
N THR A 147 -20.66 -17.36 -7.11
CA THR A 147 -21.68 -18.41 -6.92
C THR A 147 -21.46 -19.35 -5.73
N GLY A 148 -20.32 -19.22 -5.03
CA GLY A 148 -19.96 -20.09 -3.92
C GLY A 148 -20.89 -19.96 -2.72
N ASN A 149 -21.05 -21.05 -1.96
CA ASN A 149 -21.67 -21.02 -0.65
C ASN A 149 -20.57 -20.86 0.41
N PHE A 150 -20.56 -19.73 1.11
CA PHE A 150 -19.56 -19.41 2.13
C PHE A 150 -20.03 -19.76 3.56
N ASP A 151 -21.13 -20.50 3.71
CA ASP A 151 -21.57 -21.03 4.99
C ASP A 151 -20.45 -21.81 5.68
N GLY A 152 -20.22 -21.51 6.96
CA GLY A 152 -19.14 -22.12 7.75
C GLY A 152 -17.75 -21.52 7.54
N TYR A 153 -17.58 -20.53 6.64
CA TYR A 153 -16.37 -19.73 6.52
C TYR A 153 -16.53 -18.38 7.21
N ASP A 154 -15.44 -17.91 7.80
CA ASP A 154 -15.37 -16.68 8.58
C ASP A 154 -14.95 -15.48 7.72
N ILE A 155 -14.15 -15.72 6.68
CA ILE A 155 -13.65 -14.69 5.77
C ILE A 155 -13.45 -15.26 4.37
N VAL A 156 -13.70 -14.42 3.36
CA VAL A 156 -13.38 -14.69 1.96
C VAL A 156 -12.23 -13.77 1.54
N LEU A 157 -11.18 -14.36 0.94
CA LEU A 157 -10.02 -13.65 0.41
C LEU A 157 -9.99 -13.83 -1.11
N TYR A 158 -10.00 -12.72 -1.85
CA TYR A 158 -9.87 -12.71 -3.30
C TYR A 158 -8.50 -12.18 -3.69
N VAL A 159 -7.64 -13.07 -4.21
CA VAL A 159 -6.24 -12.78 -4.54
C VAL A 159 -6.07 -12.87 -6.05
N ASN A 160 -6.78 -12.00 -6.75
CA ASN A 160 -6.63 -11.80 -8.18
C ASN A 160 -6.93 -10.35 -8.57
N LEU A 161 -6.42 -9.93 -9.71
CA LEU A 161 -6.73 -8.62 -10.28
C LEU A 161 -7.98 -8.63 -11.14
N TYR A 162 -8.31 -9.76 -11.77
CA TYR A 162 -9.47 -9.83 -12.64
C TYR A 162 -10.73 -9.57 -11.84
N PRO A 163 -11.49 -8.50 -12.14
CA PRO A 163 -12.72 -8.25 -11.41
C PRO A 163 -13.71 -9.39 -11.65
N ARG A 164 -14.41 -9.76 -10.59
CA ARG A 164 -15.48 -10.74 -10.57
C ARG A 164 -16.65 -10.15 -9.79
N ASP A 165 -17.85 -10.63 -10.06
CA ASP A 165 -19.04 -10.19 -9.32
C ASP A 165 -18.94 -10.68 -7.86
N ALA A 166 -18.64 -9.76 -6.94
CA ALA A 166 -18.53 -9.99 -5.51
C ALA A 166 -19.87 -9.87 -4.78
N THR A 167 -20.97 -9.56 -5.49
CA THR A 167 -22.32 -9.37 -4.91
C THR A 167 -22.77 -10.59 -4.11
N ASN A 168 -22.42 -11.80 -4.53
CA ASN A 168 -22.77 -13.03 -3.80
C ASN A 168 -22.08 -13.11 -2.42
N VAL A 169 -20.82 -12.69 -2.30
CA VAL A 169 -20.09 -12.61 -1.01
C VAL A 169 -20.81 -11.62 -0.07
N LEU A 170 -21.19 -10.46 -0.61
CA LEU A 170 -21.88 -9.40 0.12
C LEU A 170 -23.29 -9.82 0.57
N ASN A 171 -24.06 -10.47 -0.29
CA ASN A 171 -25.41 -10.95 0.01
C ASN A 171 -25.41 -12.00 1.12
N GLN A 172 -24.34 -12.78 1.24
CA GLN A 172 -24.14 -13.73 2.34
C GLN A 172 -23.54 -13.08 3.60
N GLY A 173 -23.31 -11.74 3.59
CA GLY A 173 -22.84 -10.97 4.73
C GLY A 173 -21.43 -11.34 5.20
N LYS A 174 -20.58 -11.83 4.29
CA LYS A 174 -19.25 -12.32 4.65
C LYS A 174 -18.22 -11.20 4.71
N PRO A 175 -17.30 -11.23 5.69
CA PRO A 175 -16.07 -10.46 5.61
C PRO A 175 -15.29 -10.76 4.33
N PHE A 176 -14.73 -9.71 3.73
CA PHE A 176 -14.13 -9.81 2.41
C PHE A 176 -12.86 -8.95 2.28
N VAL A 177 -11.78 -9.55 1.80
CA VAL A 177 -10.56 -8.84 1.41
C VAL A 177 -10.30 -9.13 -0.06
N THR A 178 -10.21 -8.10 -0.88
CA THR A 178 -9.95 -8.24 -2.32
C THR A 178 -8.73 -7.43 -2.75
N THR A 179 -8.00 -7.95 -3.74
CA THR A 179 -6.95 -7.23 -4.45
C THR A 179 -7.41 -6.60 -5.76
N SER A 180 -8.66 -6.79 -6.18
CA SER A 180 -9.17 -6.26 -7.45
C SER A 180 -9.78 -4.87 -7.28
N PRO A 181 -9.27 -3.83 -7.99
CA PRO A 181 -9.87 -2.49 -7.94
C PRO A 181 -11.29 -2.48 -8.51
N GLY A 182 -11.58 -3.36 -9.48
CA GLY A 182 -12.87 -3.43 -10.17
C GLY A 182 -14.02 -3.98 -9.33
N GLU A 183 -13.75 -4.45 -8.11
CA GLU A 183 -14.80 -4.87 -7.18
C GLU A 183 -15.18 -3.73 -6.22
N THR A 184 -14.43 -2.63 -6.16
CA THR A 184 -14.58 -1.62 -5.10
C THR A 184 -15.91 -0.86 -5.14
N ASP A 185 -16.54 -0.71 -6.31
CA ASP A 185 -17.87 -0.13 -6.48
C ASP A 185 -18.98 -1.03 -5.93
N GLU A 186 -18.94 -2.33 -6.26
CA GLU A 186 -19.88 -3.34 -5.74
C GLU A 186 -19.81 -3.41 -4.21
N LEU A 187 -18.58 -3.29 -3.67
CA LEU A 187 -18.32 -3.24 -2.23
C LEU A 187 -18.78 -1.94 -1.56
N GLY A 188 -19.14 -0.91 -2.33
CA GLY A 188 -19.56 0.41 -1.83
C GLY A 188 -18.44 1.22 -1.19
N ILE A 189 -17.17 0.91 -1.51
CA ILE A 189 -15.98 1.56 -0.95
C ILE A 189 -15.16 2.35 -1.98
N GLY A 190 -15.43 2.17 -3.27
CA GLY A 190 -14.68 2.80 -4.35
C GLY A 190 -15.52 3.01 -5.60
N THR A 191 -14.85 3.41 -6.68
CA THR A 191 -15.47 3.68 -7.98
C THR A 191 -15.47 2.48 -8.92
N GLY A 192 -14.78 1.39 -8.57
CA GLY A 192 -14.55 0.26 -9.48
C GLY A 192 -13.52 0.54 -10.57
N GLU A 193 -13.01 1.77 -10.66
CA GLU A 193 -12.03 2.16 -11.67
C GLU A 193 -10.61 1.99 -11.12
N GLY A 194 -9.75 1.30 -11.87
CA GLY A 194 -8.32 1.26 -11.61
C GLY A 194 -7.67 2.60 -12.00
N THR A 195 -7.07 3.31 -11.05
CA THR A 195 -6.43 4.62 -11.27
C THR A 195 -4.91 4.55 -11.43
N MET A 196 -4.33 3.39 -11.13
CA MET A 196 -2.90 3.15 -11.19
C MET A 196 -2.65 1.64 -11.36
N HIS A 197 -1.62 1.28 -12.12
CA HIS A 197 -1.09 -0.09 -12.23
C HIS A 197 0.43 0.00 -12.45
N GLU A 198 1.21 0.01 -11.37
CA GLU A 198 2.66 0.21 -11.47
C GLU A 198 3.42 -0.32 -10.24
N VAL A 199 4.76 -0.35 -10.35
CA VAL A 199 5.64 -0.70 -9.22
C VAL A 199 5.98 0.56 -8.42
N ARG A 200 5.75 0.52 -7.10
CA ARG A 200 6.12 1.58 -6.16
C ARG A 200 6.86 1.01 -4.96
N ASP A 201 7.84 1.73 -4.47
CA ASP A 201 8.58 1.43 -3.23
C ASP A 201 8.18 2.34 -2.07
N ASN A 202 7.15 3.16 -2.26
CA ASN A 202 6.63 4.04 -1.23
C ASN A 202 5.12 4.20 -1.36
N VAL A 203 4.50 4.53 -0.23
CA VAL A 203 3.08 4.85 -0.09
C VAL A 203 2.91 5.94 0.97
N TYR A 204 1.70 6.47 1.12
CA TYR A 204 1.36 7.43 2.17
C TYR A 204 0.29 6.86 3.10
N VAL A 205 0.57 6.82 4.40
CA VAL A 205 -0.37 6.48 5.46
C VAL A 205 -1.21 7.71 5.77
N LEU A 206 -2.51 7.66 5.43
CA LEU A 206 -3.43 8.80 5.56
C LEU A 206 -4.26 8.75 6.85
N ASN A 207 -4.51 7.56 7.36
CA ASN A 207 -5.33 7.36 8.56
C ASN A 207 -4.67 6.37 9.51
N THR A 208 -4.24 6.82 10.68
CA THR A 208 -3.60 5.98 11.71
C THR A 208 -4.55 5.63 12.86
N SER A 209 -5.82 6.00 12.78
CA SER A 209 -6.83 5.61 13.78
C SER A 209 -7.37 4.20 13.56
N HIS A 210 -7.21 3.65 12.34
CA HIS A 210 -7.69 2.32 11.97
C HIS A 210 -6.73 1.21 12.40
N HIS A 211 -7.24 0.01 12.72
CA HIS A 211 -6.41 -1.10 13.21
C HIS A 211 -5.25 -1.46 12.27
N ILE A 212 -5.53 -1.46 10.96
CA ILE A 212 -4.56 -1.84 9.91
C ILE A 212 -3.32 -0.94 9.94
N THR A 213 -3.50 0.34 10.23
CA THR A 213 -2.47 1.37 10.10
C THR A 213 -2.04 2.02 11.42
N LYS A 214 -2.63 1.63 12.56
CA LYS A 214 -2.40 2.27 13.88
C LYS A 214 -0.98 2.24 14.41
N THR A 215 -0.14 1.34 13.89
CA THR A 215 1.27 1.20 14.29
C THR A 215 2.22 1.97 13.38
N TYR A 216 1.69 2.62 12.35
CA TYR A 216 2.44 3.39 11.38
C TYR A 216 2.27 4.87 11.66
N GLU A 217 3.33 5.63 11.44
CA GLU A 217 3.26 7.09 11.49
C GLU A 217 2.50 7.62 10.27
N PRO A 218 1.72 8.72 10.41
CA PRO A 218 1.09 9.34 9.26
C PRO A 218 2.13 9.93 8.31
N GLY A 219 1.86 9.89 7.01
CA GLY A 219 2.76 10.38 5.95
C GLY A 219 3.45 9.27 5.17
N GLN A 220 4.60 9.58 4.58
CA GLN A 220 5.29 8.68 3.67
C GLN A 220 5.86 7.45 4.41
N MET A 221 5.65 6.28 3.82
CA MET A 221 6.18 5.00 4.27
C MET A 221 6.89 4.31 3.10
N PHE A 222 8.10 3.80 3.34
CA PHE A 222 8.86 3.02 2.36
C PHE A 222 8.53 1.54 2.47
N LEU A 223 8.29 0.93 1.31
CA LEU A 223 8.24 -0.50 1.12
C LEU A 223 9.66 -0.98 0.83
N GLN A 224 10.13 -2.00 1.53
CA GLN A 224 11.55 -2.42 1.46
C GLN A 224 11.98 -2.88 0.04
N ALA A 225 11.01 -3.11 -0.84
CA ALA A 225 11.20 -3.39 -2.25
C ALA A 225 10.11 -2.69 -3.08
N GLY A 226 10.35 -2.53 -4.38
CA GLY A 226 9.32 -2.13 -5.32
C GLY A 226 8.21 -3.18 -5.36
N MET A 227 6.99 -2.76 -5.03
CA MET A 227 5.80 -3.59 -5.03
C MET A 227 4.85 -3.15 -6.14
N TRP A 228 4.34 -4.11 -6.91
CA TRP A 228 3.26 -3.84 -7.85
C TRP A 228 1.98 -3.49 -7.09
N MET A 229 1.36 -2.41 -7.51
CA MET A 229 0.15 -1.87 -6.93
C MET A 229 -0.86 -1.52 -7.99
N ASP A 230 -2.10 -1.84 -7.68
CA ASP A 230 -3.27 -1.25 -8.29
C ASP A 230 -3.86 -0.26 -7.31
N ALA A 231 -4.32 0.88 -7.81
CA ALA A 231 -5.07 1.83 -7.01
C ALA A 231 -6.47 2.01 -7.56
N SER A 232 -7.37 2.47 -6.70
CA SER A 232 -8.68 2.95 -7.10
C SER A 232 -8.95 4.32 -6.47
N THR A 233 -10.14 4.87 -6.70
CA THR A 233 -10.64 6.05 -6.01
C THR A 233 -11.69 5.62 -5.00
N ALA A 234 -11.49 5.94 -3.73
CA ALA A 234 -12.48 5.70 -2.70
C ALA A 234 -13.76 6.51 -2.94
N ALA A 235 -14.90 5.88 -2.68
CA ALA A 235 -16.22 6.48 -2.82
C ALA A 235 -17.19 5.85 -1.81
N GLY A 236 -18.41 6.38 -1.72
CA GLY A 236 -19.45 5.82 -0.85
C GLY A 236 -19.03 5.78 0.63
N ASP A 237 -19.00 4.58 1.20
CA ASP A 237 -18.60 4.31 2.59
C ASP A 237 -17.11 3.96 2.74
N GLY A 238 -16.32 4.12 1.68
CA GLY A 238 -14.88 3.90 1.67
C GLY A 238 -14.11 4.88 2.56
N ILE A 239 -13.19 4.35 3.36
CA ILE A 239 -12.21 5.09 4.12
C ILE A 239 -10.83 4.71 3.61
N VAL A 240 -10.10 5.68 3.08
CA VAL A 240 -8.71 5.49 2.64
C VAL A 240 -7.80 5.39 3.85
N LEU A 241 -7.00 4.33 3.89
CA LEU A 241 -5.97 4.13 4.90
C LEU A 241 -4.58 4.45 4.34
N ILE A 242 -4.32 4.00 3.11
CA ILE A 242 -3.05 4.15 2.42
C ILE A 242 -3.30 4.51 0.96
N ALA A 243 -2.52 5.46 0.43
CA ALA A 243 -2.50 5.82 -0.98
C ALA A 243 -1.10 5.65 -1.61
N ALA A 244 -1.04 5.26 -2.87
CA ALA A 244 0.15 5.34 -3.71
C ALA A 244 0.24 6.77 -4.25
N ASP A 245 0.72 7.66 -3.40
CA ASP A 245 0.68 9.07 -3.68
C ASP A 245 1.73 9.48 -4.72
N ASP A 246 1.27 10.26 -5.70
CA ASP A 246 2.06 10.90 -6.74
C ASP A 246 2.34 12.37 -6.46
N ARG A 247 1.86 12.89 -5.32
CA ARG A 247 2.29 14.20 -4.87
C ARG A 247 3.82 14.15 -4.88
N PRO A 248 4.50 14.98 -5.70
CA PRO A 248 5.95 15.04 -5.71
C PRO A 248 6.31 15.22 -4.25
N ALA A 249 7.11 14.30 -3.70
CA ALA A 249 7.42 14.27 -2.28
C ALA A 249 7.59 15.72 -1.84
N THR A 250 6.68 16.24 -1.03
CA THR A 250 6.74 17.66 -0.66
C THR A 250 7.97 17.90 0.21
N CYS A 251 8.47 16.82 0.81
CA CYS A 251 9.62 16.78 1.68
C CYS A 251 10.60 15.71 1.17
N GLY A 252 11.87 16.08 1.00
CA GLY A 252 12.96 15.17 0.67
C GLY A 252 13.68 14.59 1.88
N GLY A 253 13.18 14.85 3.10
CA GLY A 253 13.80 14.45 4.37
C GLY A 253 14.99 15.32 4.79
N GLY A 254 15.40 16.28 3.97
CA GLY A 254 16.48 17.24 4.24
C GLY A 254 16.01 18.55 4.86
N GLU A 255 14.71 18.71 5.07
CA GLU A 255 14.09 19.95 5.51
C GLU A 255 14.53 20.35 6.91
N LYS A 256 14.68 21.66 7.12
CA LYS A 256 14.94 22.28 8.41
C LYS A 256 14.02 23.46 8.58
N LEU A 257 13.15 23.39 9.59
CA LEU A 257 12.27 24.47 9.97
C LEU A 257 12.95 25.36 11.03
N LYS A 258 12.89 26.67 10.84
CA LYS A 258 13.32 27.66 11.84
C LYS A 258 12.27 28.74 12.01
N ALA A 259 11.94 29.04 13.26
CA ALA A 259 11.02 30.10 13.63
C ALA A 259 11.77 31.27 14.27
N ARG A 260 11.34 32.50 13.98
CA ARG A 260 11.79 33.69 14.69
C ARG A 260 10.65 34.70 14.79
N CYS A 261 10.34 35.12 16.01
CA CYS A 261 9.45 36.23 16.27
C CYS A 261 10.22 37.53 16.55
N LYS A 262 9.66 38.67 16.13
CA LYS A 262 10.20 40.01 16.39
C LYS A 262 9.19 40.84 17.17
N ARG A 263 9.66 41.91 17.83
CA ARG A 263 8.82 42.91 18.50
C ARG A 263 7.71 43.41 17.57
N GLY A 264 6.49 43.54 18.12
CA GLY A 264 5.29 43.84 17.35
C GLY A 264 4.64 42.62 16.68
N GLY A 265 4.77 41.43 17.29
CA GLY A 265 4.01 40.23 16.88
C GLY A 265 4.32 39.67 15.49
N LYS A 266 5.51 39.94 14.93
CA LYS A 266 5.87 39.49 13.59
C LYS A 266 6.67 38.19 13.64
N LEU A 267 6.00 37.08 13.41
CA LEU A 267 6.62 35.75 13.34
C LEU A 267 7.01 35.41 11.90
N THR A 268 8.22 34.87 11.70
CA THR A 268 8.69 34.35 10.42
C THR A 268 9.16 32.92 10.59
N ALA A 269 8.54 31.99 9.87
CA ALA A 269 9.01 30.63 9.72
C ALA A 269 9.81 30.51 8.41
N LYS A 270 10.96 29.85 8.47
CA LYS A 270 11.83 29.61 7.32
C LYS A 270 12.08 28.13 7.17
N VAL A 271 11.85 27.61 5.98
CA VAL A 271 12.21 26.25 5.59
C VAL A 271 13.50 26.31 4.77
N LYS A 272 14.40 25.36 4.99
CA LYS A 272 15.61 25.12 4.21
C LYS A 272 15.71 23.64 3.87
N GLY A 273 16.33 23.30 2.74
CA GLY A 273 16.47 21.91 2.31
C GLY A 273 15.17 21.30 1.80
N GLY A 274 14.17 22.12 1.48
CA GLY A 274 12.95 21.66 0.81
C GLY A 274 13.22 21.29 -0.65
N LEU A 275 12.38 20.45 -1.22
CA LEU A 275 12.43 20.14 -2.64
C LEU A 275 12.06 21.38 -3.48
N PRO A 276 12.85 21.73 -4.52
CA PRO A 276 12.54 22.87 -5.38
C PRO A 276 11.12 22.82 -5.94
N ASP A 277 10.47 23.99 -5.99
CA ASP A 277 9.09 24.18 -6.46
C ASP A 277 8.00 23.49 -5.63
N ALA A 278 8.37 22.81 -4.52
CA ALA A 278 7.40 22.28 -3.57
C ALA A 278 6.56 23.41 -2.94
N VAL A 279 5.27 23.14 -2.78
CA VAL A 279 4.35 24.00 -2.04
C VAL A 279 4.11 23.35 -0.68
N LEU A 280 4.48 24.05 0.40
CA LEU A 280 4.36 23.55 1.77
C LEU A 280 3.45 24.44 2.61
N THR A 281 2.89 23.89 3.67
CA THR A 281 2.00 24.56 4.60
C THR A 281 2.68 24.69 5.94
N VAL A 282 2.81 25.95 6.41
CA VAL A 282 3.24 26.24 7.76
C VAL A 282 2.01 26.56 8.60
N ALA A 283 1.79 25.81 9.67
CA ALA A 283 0.76 26.06 10.67
C ALA A 283 1.36 26.68 11.93
N LEU A 284 0.66 27.62 12.54
CA LEU A 284 0.92 28.17 13.87
C LEU A 284 0.05 27.43 14.90
N ASP A 285 0.50 27.35 16.15
CA ASP A 285 -0.24 26.73 17.26
C ASP A 285 -1.64 27.33 17.54
N THR A 286 -1.92 28.50 16.99
CA THR A 286 -3.24 29.16 17.02
C THR A 286 -4.22 28.64 15.96
N GLY A 287 -3.78 27.78 15.04
CA GLY A 287 -4.56 27.30 13.90
C GLY A 287 -4.41 28.16 12.63
N GLU A 288 -3.72 29.30 12.69
CA GLU A 288 -3.42 30.09 11.49
C GLU A 288 -2.43 29.35 10.57
N THR A 289 -2.68 29.33 9.27
CA THR A 289 -1.84 28.62 8.28
C THR A 289 -1.35 29.56 7.17
N SER A 290 -0.22 29.21 6.57
CA SER A 290 0.35 29.94 5.43
C SER A 290 1.07 28.99 4.48
N GLN A 291 0.72 29.04 3.20
CA GLN A 291 1.42 28.31 2.14
C GLN A 291 2.73 29.03 1.75
N ILE A 292 3.77 28.23 1.50
CA ILE A 292 5.08 28.68 1.04
C ILE A 292 5.49 27.92 -0.20
N ASN A 293 6.02 28.64 -1.19
CA ASN A 293 6.71 28.02 -2.31
C ASN A 293 8.19 27.89 -1.99
N ILE A 294 8.74 26.70 -2.16
CA ILE A 294 10.16 26.42 -2.02
C ILE A 294 10.86 26.83 -3.32
N ASN A 295 11.85 27.71 -3.21
CA ASN A 295 12.60 28.15 -4.38
C ASN A 295 13.60 27.08 -4.88
N ASP A 296 14.22 27.36 -6.02
CA ASP A 296 15.34 26.62 -6.64
C ASP A 296 16.49 26.23 -5.68
N ARG A 297 16.65 26.94 -4.56
CA ARG A 297 17.67 26.68 -3.52
C ARG A 297 17.15 25.89 -2.33
N GLY A 298 15.95 25.32 -2.43
CA GLY A 298 15.30 24.58 -1.36
C GLY A 298 14.91 25.45 -0.16
N LYS A 299 14.52 26.71 -0.37
CA LYS A 299 14.15 27.64 0.71
C LYS A 299 12.77 28.24 0.52
N GLY A 300 11.99 28.28 1.59
CA GLY A 300 10.70 28.96 1.67
C GLY A 300 10.57 29.79 2.94
N LYS A 301 9.60 30.72 2.98
CA LYS A 301 9.31 31.53 4.18
C LYS A 301 7.83 31.83 4.32
N ALA A 302 7.27 31.56 5.51
CA ALA A 302 5.95 32.02 5.92
C ALA A 302 6.10 33.22 6.87
N LYS A 303 5.14 34.12 6.88
CA LYS A 303 5.10 35.28 7.77
C LYS A 303 3.72 35.42 8.37
N PHE A 304 3.67 35.48 9.69
CA PHE A 304 2.48 35.74 10.47
C PHE A 304 2.63 37.12 11.12
N LYS A 305 1.54 37.86 11.24
CA LYS A 305 1.50 39.19 11.85
C LYS A 305 0.60 39.14 13.08
N ASP A 306 0.76 40.12 13.97
CA ASP A 306 -0.10 40.30 15.15
C ASP A 306 -0.16 39.05 16.06
N VAL A 307 0.92 38.26 16.04
CA VAL A 307 1.09 37.08 16.89
C VAL A 307 1.28 37.54 18.32
N ALA A 308 0.39 37.12 19.22
CA ALA A 308 0.44 37.53 20.62
C ALA A 308 1.76 37.09 21.31
N PRO A 309 2.29 37.90 22.25
CA PRO A 309 3.51 37.58 23.00
C PRO A 309 3.45 36.20 23.67
N GLY A 310 4.63 35.59 23.90
CA GLY A 310 4.76 34.27 24.52
C GLY A 310 5.46 33.23 23.64
N GLU A 311 5.59 31.99 24.14
CA GLU A 311 6.09 30.86 23.37
C GLU A 311 5.11 30.51 22.23
N ARG A 312 5.66 30.21 21.06
CA ARG A 312 4.92 29.82 19.86
C ARG A 312 5.57 28.63 19.19
N THR A 313 4.75 27.69 18.74
CA THR A 313 5.18 26.57 17.89
C THR A 313 4.67 26.79 16.47
N VAL A 314 5.57 26.59 15.50
CA VAL A 314 5.19 26.44 14.10
C VAL A 314 5.50 25.03 13.63
N THR A 315 4.59 24.48 12.82
CA THR A 315 4.67 23.14 12.25
C THR A 315 4.68 23.24 10.74
N LEU A 316 5.56 22.49 10.09
CA LEU A 316 5.55 22.27 8.64
C LEU A 316 4.76 20.99 8.38
N THR A 317 3.49 21.14 7.99
CA THR A 317 2.48 20.09 8.08
C THR A 317 2.86 18.85 7.27
N GLU A 318 3.37 19.05 6.05
CA GLU A 318 3.69 17.95 5.14
C GLU A 318 4.91 17.14 5.58
N CYS A 319 5.82 17.75 6.36
CA CYS A 319 7.08 17.13 6.76
C CYS A 319 7.13 16.73 8.25
N GLY A 320 6.07 17.00 9.02
CA GLY A 320 6.04 16.76 10.47
C GLY A 320 7.12 17.51 11.27
N LEU A 321 7.68 18.60 10.73
CA LEU A 321 8.75 19.35 11.41
C LEU A 321 8.17 20.45 12.29
N GLU A 322 8.75 20.63 13.47
CA GLU A 322 8.37 21.68 14.41
C GLU A 322 9.52 22.64 14.72
N ALA A 323 9.19 23.90 14.98
CA ALA A 323 10.13 24.89 15.49
C ALA A 323 9.45 25.81 16.51
N LYS A 324 10.08 25.93 17.68
CA LYS A 324 9.63 26.83 18.75
C LYS A 324 10.31 28.19 18.68
N THR A 325 9.61 29.24 19.07
CA THR A 325 10.17 30.59 19.23
C THR A 325 9.42 31.36 20.32
N VAL A 326 10.00 32.44 20.85
CA VAL A 326 9.34 33.31 21.82
C VAL A 326 9.07 34.66 21.16
N CYS A 327 7.81 35.09 21.18
CA CYS A 327 7.40 36.42 20.76
C CYS A 327 7.57 37.41 21.92
N PRO A 328 8.44 38.43 21.79
CA PRO A 328 8.62 39.44 22.83
C PRO A 328 7.41 40.38 22.90
N GLU A 329 7.24 41.00 24.07
CA GLU A 329 6.31 42.12 24.30
C GLU A 329 6.63 43.36 23.45
#